data_AF-A0A061R8B6-F1
#
_entry.id   AF-A0A061R8B6-F1
#
_cell.length_a   1.000
_cell.length_b   1.000
_cell.length_c   1.000
_cell.angle_alpha   90.00
_cell.angle_beta   90.00
_cell.angle_gamma   90.00
#
_symmetry.space_group_name_H-M   'P 1'
#
loop_
_entity.id
_entity.type
_entity.pdbx_description
1 polymer ?
#
loop_
_entity_poly.entity_id
_entity_poly.type
_entity_poly.pdbx_seq_one_letter_code
_entity_poly.pdbx_strand_id
1 'polypeptide(L)'
;MSLKPSEHQVAGHMKGGTAATLVDNEGKFYKPLQEGPRGAREYEFYETVKGNSMQEKSSKKECTGTLQTFMPTYYGSTTIDGVKHIIVQDINFGYDKPSCLDLKIGFRTWYEAPWNSDDWISNRKQVAFP
;
A
#
# COMPACT_ATOMS: atom_id res chain seq x y z
N MET A 1 15.03 12.77 -11.63
CA MET A 1 13.91 12.38 -10.75
C MET A 1 14.07 13.08 -9.41
N SER A 2 13.13 13.92 -9.02
CA SER A 2 13.15 14.61 -7.73
C SER A 2 12.14 13.94 -6.81
N LEU A 3 12.59 13.38 -5.68
CA LEU A 3 11.74 12.78 -4.68
C LEU A 3 11.50 13.78 -3.55
N LYS A 4 10.25 13.88 -3.10
CA LYS A 4 9.87 14.70 -1.94
C LYS A 4 8.93 13.92 -1.01
N PRO A 5 8.86 14.27 0.28
CA PRO A 5 7.87 13.70 1.18
C PRO A 5 6.44 13.89 0.66
N SER A 6 5.57 12.90 0.86
CA SER A 6 4.14 13.02 0.53
C SER A 6 3.47 13.99 1.52
N GLU A 7 2.86 15.04 0.98
CA GLU A 7 2.22 16.10 1.78
C GLU A 7 0.84 15.68 2.33
N HIS A 8 0.17 14.70 1.69
CA HIS A 8 -1.24 14.36 1.94
C HIS A 8 -1.42 12.98 2.59
N GLN A 9 -0.49 12.58 3.47
CA GLN A 9 -0.56 11.29 4.14
C GLN A 9 -1.62 11.27 5.26
N VAL A 10 -2.73 10.56 5.03
CA VAL A 10 -3.86 10.48 5.98
C VAL A 10 -3.83 9.25 6.91
N ALA A 11 -2.91 8.30 6.68
CA ALA A 11 -2.75 7.11 7.50
C ALA A 11 -1.34 6.49 7.35
N GLY A 12 -1.08 5.41 8.10
CA GLY A 12 0.15 4.62 8.00
C GLY A 12 1.21 4.97 9.05
N HIS A 13 2.38 4.35 8.94
CA HIS A 13 3.47 4.53 9.90
C HIS A 13 4.24 5.81 9.54
N MET A 14 4.22 6.77 10.46
CA MET A 14 5.13 7.92 10.45
C MET A 14 6.42 7.50 11.15
N LYS A 15 7.59 7.71 10.53
CA LYS A 15 8.88 7.48 11.21
C LYS A 15 9.32 8.80 11.83
N GLY A 16 9.20 8.92 13.15
CA GLY A 16 9.66 10.11 13.88
C GLY A 16 8.93 11.42 13.52
N GLY A 17 7.66 11.35 13.10
CA GLY A 17 6.87 12.54 12.76
C GLY A 17 7.01 13.04 11.31
N THR A 18 7.90 12.46 10.52
CA THR A 18 8.04 12.77 9.08
C THR A 18 7.31 11.71 8.25
N ALA A 19 6.66 12.15 7.16
CA ALA A 19 6.05 11.25 6.18
C ALA A 19 7.13 10.28 5.66
N ALA A 20 6.93 8.99 5.91
CA ALA A 20 7.87 7.96 5.48
C ALA A 20 7.76 7.67 3.97
N THR A 21 6.68 8.15 3.33
CA THR A 21 6.37 7.93 1.93
C THR A 21 6.83 9.11 1.08
N LEU A 22 7.38 8.82 -0.10
CA LEU A 22 7.86 9.83 -1.04
C LEU A 22 6.95 9.88 -2.27
N VAL A 23 6.96 11.02 -2.97
CA VAL A 23 6.36 11.17 -4.30
C VAL A 23 7.38 11.79 -5.26
N ASP A 24 7.23 11.52 -6.55
CA ASP A 24 8.00 12.17 -7.61
C ASP A 24 7.16 13.23 -8.36
N ASN A 25 7.77 13.86 -9.36
CA ASN A 25 7.11 14.81 -10.25
C ASN A 25 6.45 14.16 -11.48
N GLU A 26 6.35 12.83 -11.51
CA GLU A 26 5.79 12.01 -12.60
C GLU A 26 4.52 11.26 -12.18
N GLY A 27 4.01 11.51 -10.97
CA GLY A 27 2.79 10.89 -10.44
C GLY A 27 3.01 9.51 -9.83
N LYS A 28 4.20 9.22 -9.31
CA LYS A 28 4.50 7.98 -8.58
C LYS A 28 4.65 8.25 -7.09
N PHE A 29 4.13 7.31 -6.32
CA PHE A 29 4.16 7.24 -4.87
C PHE A 29 5.04 6.06 -4.43
N TYR A 30 5.99 6.35 -3.55
CA TYR A 30 6.99 5.44 -3.04
C TYR A 30 6.66 5.10 -1.60
N LYS A 31 6.13 3.89 -1.42
CA LYS A 31 5.72 3.39 -0.10
C LYS A 31 6.83 2.51 0.47
N PRO A 32 7.44 2.87 1.62
CA PRO A 32 8.42 2.01 2.25
C PRO A 32 7.74 0.73 2.73
N LEU A 33 8.35 -0.41 2.45
CA LEU A 33 7.90 -1.69 2.96
C LEU A 33 8.23 -1.77 4.46
N GLN A 34 7.24 -2.22 5.24
CA GLN A 34 7.45 -2.52 6.65
C GLN A 34 8.41 -3.70 6.80
N GLU A 35 9.25 -3.65 7.82
CA GLU A 35 10.09 -4.79 8.16
C GLU A 35 9.23 -6.01 8.56
N GLY A 36 9.73 -7.20 8.22
CA GLY A 36 9.11 -8.46 8.56
C GLY A 36 7.88 -8.84 7.69
N PRO A 37 7.02 -9.76 8.20
CA PRO A 37 5.99 -10.43 7.40
C PRO A 37 4.88 -9.52 6.84
N ARG A 38 4.74 -8.30 7.36
CA ARG A 38 3.72 -7.34 6.88
C ARG A 38 4.13 -6.73 5.54
N GLY A 39 5.37 -6.23 5.44
CA GLY A 39 5.88 -5.70 4.17
C GLY A 39 6.08 -6.78 3.12
N ALA A 40 6.54 -7.98 3.52
CA ALA A 40 6.68 -9.11 2.60
C ALA A 40 5.36 -9.47 1.91
N ARG A 41 4.28 -9.59 2.68
CA ARG A 41 2.94 -9.88 2.12
C ARG A 41 2.38 -8.75 1.25
N GLU A 42 2.64 -7.50 1.60
CA GLU A 42 2.24 -6.36 0.76
C GLU A 42 2.94 -6.41 -0.61
N TYR A 43 4.25 -6.66 -0.62
CA TYR A 43 5.02 -6.83 -1.84
C TYR A 43 4.51 -8.00 -2.70
N GLU A 44 4.35 -9.18 -2.09
CA GLU A 44 3.85 -10.37 -2.77
C GLU A 44 2.44 -10.18 -3.34
N PHE A 45 1.57 -9.47 -2.63
CA PHE A 45 0.23 -9.14 -3.12
C PHE A 45 0.29 -8.35 -4.43
N TYR A 46 1.09 -7.28 -4.50
CA TYR A 46 1.21 -6.47 -5.72
C TYR A 46 1.84 -7.25 -6.88
N GLU A 47 2.87 -8.06 -6.62
CA GLU A 47 3.47 -8.93 -7.65
C GLU A 47 2.48 -9.97 -8.18
N THR A 48 1.68 -10.59 -7.30
CA THR A 48 0.65 -11.57 -7.67
C THR A 48 -0.45 -10.94 -8.52
N VAL A 49 -0.96 -9.78 -8.10
CA VAL A 49 -1.99 -9.03 -8.83
C VAL A 49 -1.47 -8.63 -10.23
N LYS A 50 -0.22 -8.19 -10.35
CA LYS A 50 0.41 -7.90 -11.64
C LYS A 50 0.54 -9.14 -12.52
N GLY A 51 1.00 -10.26 -11.97
CA GLY A 51 1.14 -11.53 -12.68
C GLY A 51 -0.19 -12.05 -13.24
N ASN A 52 -1.25 -12.03 -12.42
CA ASN A 52 -2.59 -12.45 -12.84
C ASN A 52 -3.11 -11.59 -14.01
N SER A 53 -2.91 -10.26 -13.93
CA SER A 53 -3.33 -9.35 -15.00
C SER A 53 -2.64 -9.64 -16.33
N MET A 54 -1.35 -10.00 -16.30
CA MET A 54 -0.60 -10.35 -17.50
C MET A 54 -1.13 -11.66 -18.12
N GLN A 55 -1.44 -12.65 -17.30
CA GLN A 55 -1.99 -13.94 -17.75
C GLN A 55 -3.39 -13.81 -18.35
N GLU A 56 -4.24 -12.96 -17.77
CA GLU A 56 -5.59 -12.68 -18.29
C GLU A 56 -5.54 -12.00 -19.66
N LYS A 57 -4.68 -10.99 -19.83
CA LYS A 57 -4.47 -10.29 -21.12
C LYS A 57 -4.00 -11.24 -22.22
N SER A 58 -3.10 -12.18 -21.90
CA SER A 58 -2.62 -13.17 -22.86
C SER A 58 -3.68 -14.20 -23.26
N SER A 59 -4.67 -14.44 -22.40
CA SER A 59 -5.67 -15.50 -22.59
C SER A 59 -6.94 -15.04 -23.34
N LYS A 60 -7.05 -13.75 -23.74
CA LYS A 60 -8.25 -13.13 -24.36
C LYS A 60 -9.57 -13.39 -23.62
N LYS A 61 -9.50 -13.76 -22.35
CA LYS A 61 -10.67 -13.98 -21.52
C LYS A 61 -11.13 -12.59 -21.08
N GLU A 62 -12.29 -12.17 -21.57
CA GLU A 62 -12.98 -10.96 -21.10
C GLU A 62 -13.26 -11.13 -19.59
N CYS A 63 -12.35 -10.64 -18.76
CA CYS A 63 -12.55 -10.58 -17.32
C CYS A 63 -13.34 -9.31 -17.01
N THR A 64 -14.62 -9.48 -16.73
CA THR A 64 -15.53 -8.46 -16.20
C THR A 64 -15.03 -8.00 -14.82
N GLY A 65 -14.38 -6.83 -14.76
CA GLY A 65 -14.03 -6.15 -13.50
C GLY A 65 -12.92 -6.82 -12.69
N THR A 66 -11.66 -6.56 -13.06
CA THR A 66 -10.51 -7.10 -12.33
C THR A 66 -10.12 -6.19 -11.16
N LEU A 67 -9.60 -6.76 -10.08
CA LEU A 67 -9.18 -6.04 -8.85
C LEU A 67 -8.24 -4.85 -9.16
N GLN A 68 -7.44 -4.98 -10.21
CA GLN A 68 -6.48 -4.01 -10.72
C GLN A 68 -7.15 -2.67 -11.09
N THR A 69 -8.40 -2.69 -11.57
CA THR A 69 -9.13 -1.47 -11.93
C THR A 69 -9.44 -0.59 -10.72
N PHE A 70 -9.51 -1.19 -9.53
CA PHE A 70 -9.78 -0.48 -8.27
C PHE A 70 -8.50 -0.20 -7.46
N MET A 71 -7.34 -0.56 -7.98
CA MET A 71 -6.05 -0.38 -7.32
C MET A 71 -5.23 0.72 -8.01
N PRO A 72 -4.40 1.47 -7.26
CA PRO A 72 -3.37 2.31 -7.85
C PRO A 72 -2.48 1.47 -8.78
N THR A 73 -2.09 2.05 -9.91
CA THR A 73 -1.17 1.37 -10.85
C THR A 73 0.12 0.98 -10.13
N TYR A 74 0.56 -0.27 -10.28
CA TYR A 74 1.79 -0.78 -9.69
C TYR A 74 2.94 -0.75 -10.69
N TYR A 75 4.04 -0.08 -10.34
CA TYR A 75 5.21 0.10 -11.22
C TYR A 75 6.40 -0.80 -10.84
N GLY A 76 6.31 -1.57 -9.76
CA GLY A 76 7.39 -2.42 -9.26
C GLY A 76 7.94 -1.93 -7.92
N SER A 77 9.19 -2.27 -7.63
CA SER A 77 9.87 -1.87 -6.38
C SER A 77 11.26 -1.30 -6.65
N THR A 78 11.77 -0.53 -5.69
CA THR A 78 13.13 0.02 -5.70
C THR A 78 13.69 0.08 -4.27
N THR A 79 14.97 0.41 -4.13
CA THR A 79 15.62 0.66 -2.84
C THR A 79 16.10 2.10 -2.80
N ILE A 80 15.72 2.83 -1.75
CA ILE A 80 16.10 4.24 -1.50
C ILE A 80 16.71 4.26 -0.11
N ASP A 81 17.96 4.72 0.02
CA ASP A 81 18.70 4.81 1.27
C ASP A 81 18.67 3.51 2.11
N GLY A 82 18.79 2.36 1.43
CA GLY A 82 18.78 1.04 2.04
C GLY A 82 17.39 0.51 2.42
N VAL A 83 16.32 1.29 2.20
CA VAL A 83 14.94 0.89 2.48
C VAL A 83 14.24 0.47 1.18
N LYS A 84 13.65 -0.72 1.16
CA LYS A 84 12.87 -1.21 0.01
C LYS A 84 11.51 -0.50 -0.04
N HIS A 85 11.14 0.01 -1.20
CA HIS A 85 9.88 0.69 -1.47
C HIS A 85 9.13 -0.02 -2.60
N ILE A 86 7.81 -0.09 -2.48
CA ILE A 86 6.96 -0.32 -3.66
C ILE A 86 6.65 1.02 -4.32
N ILE A 87 6.53 0.99 -5.63
CA ILE A 87 6.21 2.15 -6.47
C ILE A 87 4.79 1.94 -6.99
N VAL A 88 3.87 2.79 -6.55
CA VAL A 88 2.47 2.79 -6.97
C VAL A 88 2.08 4.16 -7.50
N GLN A 89 0.93 4.27 -8.15
CA GLN A 89 0.40 5.56 -8.61
C GLN A 89 0.16 6.49 -7.42
N ASP A 90 0.62 7.73 -7.54
CA ASP A 90 0.16 8.81 -6.69
C ASP A 90 -1.26 9.20 -7.14
N ILE A 91 -2.26 8.75 -6.38
CA ILE A 91 -3.67 8.99 -6.67
C ILE A 91 -4.09 10.45 -6.51
N ASN A 92 -3.26 11.26 -5.84
CA ASN A 92 -3.50 12.69 -5.67
C ASN A 92 -2.82 13.53 -6.76
N PHE A 93 -1.99 12.91 -7.61
CA PHE A 93 -1.29 13.62 -8.66
C PHE A 93 -2.27 14.27 -9.65
N GLY A 94 -2.09 15.57 -9.90
CA GLY A 94 -2.96 16.37 -10.76
C GLY A 94 -4.15 17.01 -10.06
N TYR A 95 -4.37 16.77 -8.76
CA TYR A 95 -5.35 17.52 -7.97
C TYR A 95 -4.72 18.76 -7.34
N ASP A 96 -5.34 19.92 -7.51
CA ASP A 96 -4.85 21.18 -6.92
C ASP A 96 -5.03 21.23 -5.39
N LYS A 97 -6.13 20.67 -4.89
CA LYS A 97 -6.53 20.66 -3.47
C LYS A 97 -7.22 19.34 -3.11
N PRO A 98 -6.50 18.20 -3.11
CA PRO A 98 -7.11 16.90 -2.85
C PRO A 98 -7.65 16.82 -1.43
N SER A 99 -8.84 16.24 -1.28
CA SER A 99 -9.41 15.84 0.01
C SER A 99 -9.31 14.33 0.13
N CYS A 100 -8.64 13.84 1.16
CA CYS A 100 -8.33 12.42 1.32
C CYS A 100 -9.00 11.85 2.58
N LEU A 101 -9.49 10.62 2.50
CA LEU A 101 -10.07 9.87 3.60
C LEU A 101 -9.55 8.43 3.54
N ASP A 102 -8.97 7.93 4.63
CA ASP A 102 -8.62 6.51 4.81
C ASP A 102 -9.74 5.83 5.60
N LEU A 103 -10.49 4.94 4.94
CA LEU A 103 -11.49 4.10 5.58
C LEU A 103 -10.99 2.66 5.66
N LYS A 104 -10.72 2.20 6.88
CA LYS A 104 -10.35 0.80 7.12
C LYS A 104 -11.58 -0.10 7.03
N ILE A 105 -11.54 -1.09 6.14
CA ILE A 105 -12.68 -1.99 5.87
C ILE A 105 -12.48 -3.37 6.51
N GLY A 106 -13.56 -3.94 7.03
CA GLY A 106 -13.63 -5.30 7.56
C GLY A 106 -14.15 -5.38 8.99
N PHE A 107 -14.79 -6.50 9.35
CA PHE A 107 -15.29 -6.76 10.72
C PHE A 107 -14.18 -6.90 11.77
N ARG A 108 -12.95 -7.19 11.32
CA ARG A 108 -11.79 -7.39 12.19
C ARG A 108 -10.58 -6.70 11.58
N THR A 109 -9.85 -5.95 12.40
CA THR A 109 -8.59 -5.28 12.04
C THR A 109 -7.36 -6.05 12.55
N TRP A 110 -7.58 -7.28 13.01
CA TRP A 110 -6.58 -8.24 13.50
C TRP A 110 -6.75 -9.58 12.78
N TYR A 111 -5.66 -10.36 12.75
CA TYR A 111 -5.64 -11.72 12.24
C TYR A 111 -4.64 -12.52 13.09
N GLU A 112 -4.88 -13.82 13.21
CA GLU A 112 -3.96 -14.73 13.87
C GLU A 112 -2.82 -15.07 12.91
N ALA A 113 -1.58 -14.92 13.38
CA ALA A 113 -0.40 -15.33 12.67
C ALA A 113 0.76 -15.56 13.64
N PRO A 114 1.71 -16.46 13.35
CA PRO A 114 2.84 -16.77 14.26
C PRO A 114 3.70 -15.56 14.67
N TRP A 115 3.69 -14.48 13.87
CA TRP A 115 4.47 -13.27 14.11
C TRP A 115 3.70 -12.15 14.82
N ASN A 116 2.42 -12.32 15.10
CA ASN A 116 1.64 -11.35 15.87
C ASN A 116 1.71 -11.75 17.36
N SER A 117 2.10 -10.83 18.24
CA SER A 117 2.06 -11.09 19.68
C SER A 117 0.63 -11.12 20.21
N ASP A 118 0.41 -11.83 21.32
CA ASP A 118 -0.89 -11.86 21.99
C ASP A 118 -1.34 -10.45 22.39
N ASP A 119 -0.43 -9.60 22.85
CA ASP A 119 -0.69 -8.19 23.15
C ASP A 119 -1.14 -7.40 21.91
N TRP A 120 -0.52 -7.65 20.74
CA TRP A 120 -0.91 -6.98 19.50
C TRP A 120 -2.34 -7.36 19.07
N ILE A 121 -2.69 -8.64 19.26
CA ILE A 121 -4.02 -9.18 18.96
C ILE A 121 -5.05 -8.67 19.97
N SER A 122 -4.75 -8.74 21.27
CA SER A 122 -5.65 -8.32 22.35
C SER A 122 -5.99 -6.84 22.24
N ASN A 123 -5.00 -5.97 22.03
CA ASN A 123 -5.22 -4.54 21.83
C ASN A 123 -6.16 -4.25 20.66
N ARG A 124 -6.06 -5.00 19.55
CA ARG A 124 -6.95 -4.80 18.39
C ARG A 124 -8.33 -5.42 18.56
N LYS A 125 -8.49 -6.41 19.42
CA LYS A 125 -9.81 -6.93 19.82
C LYS A 125 -10.58 -5.90 20.64
N GLN A 126 -9.91 -5.15 21.53
CA GLN A 126 -10.56 -4.13 22.38
C GLN A 126 -11.01 -2.88 21.61
N VAL A 127 -10.39 -2.59 20.46
CA VAL A 127 -10.72 -1.44 19.60
C VAL A 127 -11.85 -1.79 18.60
N ALA A 128 -12.25 -3.07 18.50
CA ALA A 128 -13.26 -3.54 17.57
C ALA A 128 -14.69 -3.33 18.12
N PHE A 129 -15.10 -2.05 18.26
CA PHE A 129 -16.43 -1.53 18.65
C PHE A 129 -17.03 -2.08 19.98
N PRO A 130 -17.55 -1.22 20.88
CA PRO A 130 -18.46 -1.66 21.94
C PRO A 130 -19.76 -2.24 21.39
#